data_AF-A0A1G8J7F9-F1
#
_entry.id   AF-A0A1G8J7F9-F1
#
_cell.length_a   1.000
_cell.length_b   1.000
_cell.length_c   1.000
_cell.angle_alpha   90.00
_cell.angle_beta   90.00
_cell.angle_gamma   90.00
#
_symmetry.space_group_name_H-M   'P 1'
#
loop_
_entity.id
_entity.type
_entity.pdbx_description
1 polymer ?
#
loop_
_entity_poly.entity_id
_entity_poly.type
_entity_poly.pdbx_seq_one_letter_code
_entity_poly.pdbx_strand_id
1 'polypeptide(L)'
;MRIRAIGLLIGMALAWTGAFFFVKTYHDGVAQQAGSIADRIEVPEGWLVVSEHVEREQFVCFNTKPCPTLSRTWQADRVLEATDLQRLTDTLGWDFELDGDCQRGDDEVGVSSVCSAVATSEGYRIQLRVDSPEPGSASMVRLRLTSAGE
;
A
#
# COMPACT_ATOMS: atom_id res chain seq x y z
N MET A 1 -35.03 -7.34 41.42
CA MET A 1 -33.65 -6.83 41.22
C MET A 1 -32.91 -7.57 40.10
N ARG A 2 -32.89 -8.92 40.09
CA ARG A 2 -32.19 -9.75 39.06
C ARG A 2 -32.58 -9.49 37.59
N ILE A 3 -33.86 -9.27 37.29
CA ILE A 3 -34.34 -9.06 35.91
C ILE A 3 -33.83 -7.73 35.31
N ARG A 4 -33.71 -6.67 36.14
CA ARG A 4 -33.13 -5.38 35.71
C ARG A 4 -31.63 -5.47 35.43
N ALA A 5 -30.91 -6.29 36.21
CA ALA A 5 -29.49 -6.54 36.00
C ALA A 5 -29.23 -7.34 34.70
N ILE A 6 -30.08 -8.33 34.39
CA ILE A 6 -29.99 -9.10 33.14
C ILE A 6 -30.24 -8.20 31.92
N GLY A 7 -31.26 -7.33 31.98
CA GLY A 7 -31.53 -6.37 30.90
C GLY A 7 -30.37 -5.39 30.64
N LEU A 8 -29.70 -4.91 31.70
CA LEU A 8 -28.51 -4.07 31.59
C LEU A 8 -27.33 -4.81 30.95
N LEU A 9 -27.08 -6.06 31.34
CA LEU A 9 -26.00 -6.87 30.78
C LEU A 9 -26.22 -7.16 29.29
N ILE A 10 -27.46 -7.47 28.88
CA ILE A 10 -27.80 -7.71 27.47
C ILE A 10 -27.66 -6.41 26.67
N GLY A 11 -28.17 -5.28 27.18
CA GLY A 11 -28.02 -3.98 26.52
C GLY A 11 -26.55 -3.59 26.32
N MET A 12 -25.72 -3.81 27.34
CA MET A 12 -24.28 -3.54 27.27
C MET A 12 -23.57 -4.46 26.28
N ALA A 13 -23.90 -5.75 26.26
CA ALA A 13 -23.35 -6.71 25.30
C ALA A 13 -23.72 -6.33 23.85
N LEU A 14 -24.96 -5.92 23.60
CA LEU A 14 -25.39 -5.47 22.28
C LEU A 14 -24.67 -4.18 21.85
N ALA A 15 -24.53 -3.21 22.76
CA ALA A 15 -23.79 -1.97 22.48
C ALA A 15 -22.32 -2.24 22.14
N TRP A 16 -21.66 -3.12 22.91
CA TRP A 16 -20.29 -3.56 22.63
C TRP A 16 -20.15 -4.25 21.29
N THR A 17 -21.07 -5.17 20.99
CA THR A 17 -21.07 -5.91 19.73
C THR A 17 -21.27 -4.97 18.55
N GLY A 18 -22.23 -4.04 18.65
CA GLY A 18 -22.47 -3.01 17.63
C GLY A 18 -21.26 -2.12 17.38
N ALA A 19 -20.63 -1.62 18.45
CA ALA A 19 -19.42 -0.81 18.33
C ALA A 19 -18.26 -1.60 17.69
N PHE A 20 -18.07 -2.86 18.08
CA PHE A 20 -17.05 -3.73 17.50
C PHE A 20 -17.26 -3.94 15.99
N PHE A 21 -18.49 -4.25 15.57
CA PHE A 21 -18.80 -4.43 14.15
C PHE A 21 -18.66 -3.13 13.36
N PHE A 22 -19.05 -1.99 13.93
CA PHE A 22 -18.88 -0.69 13.28
C PHE A 22 -17.40 -0.38 13.02
N VAL A 23 -16.55 -0.52 14.04
CA VAL A 23 -15.10 -0.31 13.90
C VAL A 23 -14.50 -1.28 12.88
N LYS A 24 -14.87 -2.55 12.95
CA LYS A 24 -14.39 -3.56 12.01
C LYS A 24 -14.78 -3.25 10.56
N THR A 25 -16.04 -2.87 10.32
CA THR A 25 -16.53 -2.56 8.97
C THR A 25 -15.87 -1.31 8.39
N TYR A 26 -15.64 -0.28 9.23
CA TYR A 26 -14.88 0.90 8.83
C TYR A 26 -13.46 0.53 8.37
N HIS A 27 -12.71 -0.21 9.19
CA HIS A 27 -11.34 -0.62 8.86
C HIS A 27 -11.26 -1.55 7.64
N ASP A 28 -12.22 -2.47 7.50
CA ASP A 28 -12.30 -3.35 6.33
C ASP A 28 -12.59 -2.54 5.03
N GLY A 29 -13.42 -1.49 5.11
CA GLY A 29 -13.71 -0.60 3.98
C GLY A 29 -12.50 0.21 3.52
N VAL A 30 -11.72 0.73 4.47
CA VAL A 30 -10.48 1.47 4.18
C VAL A 30 -9.44 0.56 3.50
N ALA A 31 -9.26 -0.66 4.00
CA ALA A 31 -8.38 -1.65 3.39
C ALA A 31 -8.84 -2.03 1.96
N GLN A 32 -10.15 -2.14 1.76
CA GLN A 32 -10.73 -2.42 0.44
C GLN A 32 -10.52 -1.28 -0.54
N GLN A 33 -10.59 -0.01 -0.08
CA GLN A 33 -10.28 1.15 -0.91
C GLN A 33 -8.80 1.19 -1.31
N ALA A 34 -7.88 0.95 -0.38
CA ALA A 34 -6.46 0.87 -0.71
C ALA A 34 -6.19 -0.25 -1.73
N GLY A 35 -6.84 -1.40 -1.57
CA GLY A 35 -6.80 -2.50 -2.55
C GLY A 35 -7.27 -2.07 -3.93
N SER A 36 -8.41 -1.37 -4.02
CA SER A 36 -8.94 -0.92 -5.32
C SER A 36 -8.05 0.12 -6.01
N ILE A 37 -7.33 0.96 -5.26
CA ILE A 37 -6.31 1.86 -5.82
C ILE A 37 -5.11 1.06 -6.35
N ALA A 38 -4.63 0.09 -5.57
CA ALA A 38 -3.52 -0.79 -5.99
C ALA A 38 -3.86 -1.62 -7.23
N ASP A 39 -5.12 -2.03 -7.38
CA ASP A 39 -5.61 -2.81 -8.52
C ASP A 39 -5.76 -1.98 -9.81
N ARG A 40 -5.75 -0.64 -9.73
CA ARG A 40 -5.67 0.22 -10.93
C ARG A 40 -4.28 0.21 -11.55
N ILE A 41 -3.26 -0.22 -10.82
CA ILE A 41 -1.89 -0.32 -11.35
C ILE A 41 -1.78 -1.60 -12.17
N GLU A 42 -2.07 -1.47 -13.46
CA GLU A 42 -1.91 -2.54 -14.44
C GLU A 42 -0.42 -2.69 -14.79
N VAL A 43 0.21 -3.73 -14.21
CA VAL A 43 1.60 -4.06 -14.55
C VAL A 43 1.66 -4.82 -15.88
N PRO A 44 2.76 -4.67 -16.66
CA PRO A 44 2.95 -5.41 -17.90
C PRO A 44 2.88 -6.93 -17.71
N GLU A 45 2.50 -7.63 -18.78
CA GLU A 45 2.51 -9.10 -18.81
C GLU A 45 3.94 -9.63 -18.55
N GLY A 46 4.05 -10.69 -17.74
CA GLY A 46 5.33 -11.27 -17.34
C GLY A 46 5.86 -10.81 -15.98
N TRP A 47 5.29 -9.77 -15.38
CA TRP A 47 5.62 -9.38 -14.01
C TRP A 47 4.99 -10.33 -13.00
N LEU A 48 5.76 -10.72 -11.98
CA LEU A 48 5.33 -11.65 -10.94
C LEU A 48 5.05 -10.90 -9.65
N VAL A 49 3.91 -11.15 -9.02
CA VAL A 49 3.65 -10.66 -7.66
C VAL A 49 4.52 -11.46 -6.69
N VAL A 50 5.51 -10.80 -6.09
CA VAL A 50 6.44 -11.40 -5.12
C VAL A 50 5.84 -11.33 -3.72
N SER A 51 5.18 -10.23 -3.40
CA SER A 51 4.55 -10.06 -2.10
C SER A 51 3.39 -9.08 -2.18
N GLU A 52 2.40 -9.32 -1.32
CA GLU A 52 1.31 -8.40 -1.08
C GLU A 52 1.03 -8.38 0.42
N HIS A 53 0.94 -7.18 0.99
CA HIS A 53 0.64 -6.97 2.38
C HIS A 53 -0.33 -5.81 2.52
N VAL A 54 -1.51 -6.10 3.05
CA VAL A 54 -2.54 -5.11 3.38
C VAL A 54 -2.60 -4.99 4.89
N GLU A 55 -1.99 -3.94 5.43
CA GLU A 55 -2.07 -3.63 6.85
C GLU A 55 -3.37 -2.86 7.09
N ARG A 56 -4.37 -3.59 7.60
CA ARG A 56 -5.63 -2.99 8.06
C ARG A 56 -5.33 -2.08 9.24
N GLU A 57 -6.04 -0.96 9.35
CA GLU A 57 -6.03 -0.19 10.58
C GLU A 57 -6.37 -1.10 11.77
N GLN A 58 -5.42 -1.24 12.69
CA GLN A 58 -5.63 -1.88 13.98
C GLN A 58 -5.75 -0.79 15.03
N PHE A 59 -6.46 -1.09 16.14
CA PHE A 59 -6.50 -0.24 17.34
C PHE A 59 -5.11 0.19 17.85
N VAL A 60 -4.03 -0.50 17.45
CA VAL A 60 -2.64 -0.27 17.86
C VAL A 60 -1.89 0.71 16.94
N CYS A 61 -2.48 1.17 15.83
CA CYS A 61 -1.87 2.17 14.95
C CYS A 61 -1.81 3.59 15.57
N PHE A 62 -2.23 3.75 16.82
CA PHE A 62 -2.45 5.01 17.53
C PHE A 62 -1.19 5.86 17.82
N ASN A 63 0.04 5.48 17.46
CA ASN A 63 1.19 6.23 17.98
C ASN A 63 2.46 6.39 17.12
N THR A 64 2.70 5.63 16.04
CA THR A 64 3.99 5.77 15.34
C THR A 64 4.02 5.39 13.85
N LYS A 65 2.94 4.85 13.27
CA LYS A 65 2.95 4.44 11.85
C LYS A 65 1.61 4.77 11.18
N PRO A 66 1.63 5.40 9.99
CA PRO A 66 0.41 5.66 9.25
C PRO A 66 -0.20 4.31 8.81
N CYS A 67 -1.34 3.98 9.40
CA CYS A 67 -2.25 2.95 8.92
C CYS A 67 -3.46 3.67 8.32
N PRO A 68 -4.09 3.13 7.26
CA PRO A 68 -3.75 1.91 6.53
C PRO A 68 -2.45 2.06 5.70
N THR A 69 -1.69 0.96 5.61
CA THR A 69 -0.63 0.84 4.60
C THR A 69 -0.90 -0.39 3.75
N LEU A 70 -1.02 -0.22 2.43
CA LEU A 70 -0.93 -1.33 1.49
C LEU A 70 0.46 -1.32 0.89
N SER A 71 1.10 -2.48 0.83
CA SER A 71 2.30 -2.67 0.04
C SER A 71 2.16 -3.86 -0.88
N ARG A 72 2.56 -3.70 -2.13
CA ARG A 72 2.56 -4.75 -3.15
C ARG A 72 3.90 -4.70 -3.86
N THR A 73 4.56 -5.84 -4.00
CA THR A 73 5.85 -5.93 -4.67
C THR A 73 5.72 -6.84 -5.88
N TRP A 74 6.13 -6.33 -7.02
CA TRP A 74 6.28 -7.09 -8.25
C TRP A 74 7.76 -7.30 -8.57
N GLN A 75 8.08 -8.41 -9.21
CA GLN A 75 9.33 -8.62 -9.91
C GLN A 75 9.04 -8.42 -11.39
N ALA A 76 9.74 -7.47 -12.00
CA ALA A 76 9.70 -7.29 -13.45
C ALA A 76 10.36 -8.48 -14.16
N ASP A 77 10.15 -8.58 -15.46
CA ASP A 77 10.79 -9.56 -16.34
C ASP A 77 12.20 -9.12 -16.79
N ARG A 78 12.52 -7.83 -16.62
CA ARG A 78 13.79 -7.22 -17.01
C ARG A 78 14.22 -6.08 -16.07
N VAL A 79 15.39 -5.50 -16.35
CA VAL A 79 15.82 -4.23 -15.75
C VAL A 79 14.93 -3.12 -16.29
N LEU A 80 14.33 -2.33 -15.40
CA LEU A 80 13.47 -1.21 -15.77
C LEU A 80 14.26 0.08 -15.96
N GLU A 81 13.85 0.87 -16.93
CA GLU A 81 14.34 2.23 -17.16
C GLU A 81 13.34 3.26 -16.62
N ALA A 82 13.79 4.51 -16.45
CA ALA A 82 12.92 5.64 -16.09
C ALA A 82 11.70 5.75 -17.02
N THR A 83 11.88 5.49 -18.31
CA THR A 83 10.77 5.55 -19.29
C THR A 83 9.74 4.44 -19.10
N ASP A 84 10.12 3.29 -18.53
CA ASP A 84 9.20 2.21 -18.21
C ASP A 84 8.32 2.59 -17.02
N LEU A 85 8.92 3.17 -15.97
CA LEU A 85 8.18 3.65 -14.81
C LEU A 85 7.26 4.82 -15.18
N GLN A 86 7.73 5.74 -16.01
CA GLN A 86 6.91 6.84 -16.50
C GLN A 86 5.70 6.36 -17.32
N ARG A 87 5.91 5.38 -18.22
CA ARG A 87 4.80 4.76 -18.98
C ARG A 87 3.79 4.07 -18.07
N LEU A 88 4.25 3.41 -17.00
CA LEU A 88 3.38 2.79 -16.00
C LEU A 88 2.55 3.84 -15.25
N THR A 89 3.12 5.01 -14.94
CA THR A 89 2.43 6.05 -14.19
C THR A 89 1.48 6.90 -15.05
N ASP A 90 1.82 7.14 -16.31
CA ASP A 90 1.05 7.99 -17.22
C ASP A 90 -0.35 7.41 -17.51
N THR A 91 -0.52 6.09 -17.47
CA THR A 91 -1.82 5.42 -17.69
C THR A 91 -2.78 5.57 -16.52
N LEU A 92 -2.29 5.95 -15.34
CA LEU A 92 -3.07 6.02 -14.10
C LEU A 92 -3.82 7.35 -13.94
N GLY A 93 -3.45 8.36 -14.73
CA GLY A 93 -4.04 9.70 -14.65
C GLY A 93 -3.79 10.42 -13.32
N TRP A 94 -2.75 10.01 -12.59
CA TRP A 94 -2.29 10.68 -11.37
C TRP A 94 -1.01 11.46 -11.69
N ASP A 95 -0.85 12.63 -11.07
CA ASP A 95 0.35 13.44 -11.22
C ASP A 95 1.49 12.84 -10.39
N PHE A 96 2.31 11.98 -11.03
CA PHE A 96 3.49 11.39 -10.41
C PHE A 96 4.71 12.29 -10.58
N GLU A 97 5.41 12.50 -9.47
CA GLU A 97 6.76 13.07 -9.45
C GLU A 97 7.77 11.92 -9.46
N LEU A 98 8.57 11.85 -10.52
CA LEU A 98 9.64 10.87 -10.69
C LEU A 98 10.94 11.39 -10.07
N ASP A 99 11.60 10.54 -9.29
CA ASP A 99 12.89 10.78 -8.66
C ASP A 99 13.87 9.66 -9.02
N GLY A 100 15.07 10.03 -9.51
CA GLY A 100 16.08 9.11 -10.04
C GLY A 100 15.90 8.74 -11.52
N ASP A 101 16.88 8.03 -12.08
CA ASP A 101 16.96 7.64 -13.50
C ASP A 101 16.72 6.12 -13.73
N CYS A 102 16.43 5.39 -12.66
CA CYS A 102 16.27 3.94 -12.61
C CYS A 102 17.53 3.17 -13.04
N GLN A 103 18.70 3.83 -13.08
CA GLN A 103 19.97 3.19 -13.33
C GLN A 103 20.67 2.88 -12.00
N ARG A 104 21.25 1.70 -11.94
CA ARG A 104 22.08 1.30 -10.81
C ARG A 104 23.47 1.89 -10.98
N GLY A 105 24.04 2.46 -9.91
CA GLY A 105 25.44 2.86 -9.91
C GLY A 105 26.39 1.66 -9.94
N ASP A 106 27.53 1.80 -10.63
CA ASP A 106 28.51 0.73 -10.80
C ASP A 106 29.11 0.20 -9.48
N ASP A 107 29.16 1.05 -8.45
CA ASP A 107 29.74 0.74 -7.13
C ASP A 107 28.70 0.23 -6.10
N GLU A 108 27.42 0.12 -6.46
CA GLU A 108 26.39 -0.27 -5.50
C GLU A 108 26.35 -1.78 -5.26
N VAL A 109 26.43 -2.19 -3.99
CA VAL A 109 26.40 -3.60 -3.57
C VAL A 109 25.08 -3.92 -2.85
N GLY A 110 24.46 -5.06 -3.17
CA GLY A 110 23.22 -5.53 -2.54
C GLY A 110 21.97 -4.87 -3.13
N VAL A 111 20.85 -4.84 -2.40
CA VAL A 111 19.62 -4.21 -2.91
C VAL A 111 19.77 -2.69 -2.89
N SER A 112 19.61 -2.04 -4.03
CA SER A 112 19.63 -0.58 -4.15
C SER A 112 18.33 -0.04 -4.73
N SER A 113 17.87 1.10 -4.22
CA SER A 113 16.72 1.83 -4.75
C SER A 113 17.20 2.76 -5.86
N VAL A 114 16.86 2.45 -7.11
CA VAL A 114 17.37 3.17 -8.29
C VAL A 114 16.50 4.35 -8.72
N CYS A 115 15.19 4.28 -8.45
CA CYS A 115 14.27 5.38 -8.70
C CYS A 115 12.96 5.19 -7.92
N SER A 116 12.16 6.25 -7.85
CA SER A 116 10.81 6.18 -7.32
C SER A 116 9.88 7.17 -8.01
N ALA A 117 8.59 6.85 -8.03
CA ALA A 117 7.53 7.75 -8.45
C ALA A 117 6.57 7.96 -7.29
N VAL A 118 6.19 9.20 -7.00
CA VAL A 118 5.28 9.56 -5.92
C VAL A 118 4.12 10.39 -6.46
N ALA A 119 2.90 10.00 -6.11
CA ALA A 119 1.69 10.78 -6.36
C ALA A 119 0.85 10.88 -5.09
N THR A 120 -0.07 11.85 -5.06
CA THR A 120 -1.13 11.91 -4.06
C THR A 120 -2.47 11.92 -4.76
N SER A 121 -3.33 10.95 -4.45
CA SER A 121 -4.66 10.83 -5.07
C SER A 121 -5.62 10.14 -4.11
N GLU A 122 -6.89 10.54 -4.14
CA GLU A 122 -7.98 9.94 -3.34
C GLU A 122 -7.70 9.85 -1.82
N GLY A 123 -6.91 10.78 -1.27
CA GLY A 123 -6.52 10.77 0.14
C GLY A 123 -5.36 9.82 0.50
N TYR A 124 -4.68 9.25 -0.51
CA TYR A 124 -3.52 8.38 -0.33
C TYR A 124 -2.28 8.99 -0.99
N ARG A 125 -1.14 8.86 -0.30
CA ARG A 125 0.18 8.96 -0.90
C ARG A 125 0.52 7.63 -1.54
N ILE A 126 0.68 7.63 -2.86
CA ILE A 126 1.04 6.49 -3.68
C ILE A 126 2.53 6.60 -3.98
N GLN A 127 3.32 5.62 -3.55
CA GLN A 127 4.75 5.56 -3.84
C GLN A 127 5.07 4.25 -4.56
N LEU A 128 5.62 4.35 -5.76
CA LEU A 128 6.25 3.27 -6.48
C LEU A 128 7.76 3.41 -6.32
N ARG A 129 8.44 2.39 -5.80
CA ARG A 129 9.90 2.36 -5.71
C ARG A 129 10.43 1.22 -6.55
N VAL A 130 11.45 1.48 -7.34
CA VAL A 130 12.16 0.45 -8.12
C VAL A 130 13.46 0.14 -7.41
N ASP A 131 13.59 -1.11 -6.98
CA ASP A 131 14.79 -1.66 -6.37
C ASP A 131 15.51 -2.55 -7.40
N SER A 132 16.82 -2.40 -7.53
CA SER A 132 17.70 -3.33 -8.22
C SER A 132 18.31 -4.30 -7.18
N PRO A 133 18.01 -5.61 -7.23
CA PRO A 133 18.59 -6.57 -6.29
C PRO A 133 20.10 -6.76 -6.51
N GLU A 134 20.48 -6.93 -7.77
CA GLU A 134 21.85 -7.21 -8.22
C GLU A 134 22.08 -6.57 -9.61
N PRO A 135 23.33 -6.30 -10.01
CA PRO A 135 23.65 -5.79 -11.34
C PRO A 135 23.11 -6.70 -12.45
N GLY A 136 22.34 -6.14 -13.40
CA GLY A 136 21.76 -6.87 -14.53
C GLY A 136 20.59 -7.81 -14.19
N SER A 137 20.20 -7.91 -12.92
CA SER A 137 19.03 -8.68 -12.49
C SER A 137 17.73 -7.89 -12.70
N ALA A 138 16.62 -8.61 -12.87
CA ALA A 138 15.32 -7.98 -13.05
C ALA A 138 14.93 -7.11 -11.85
N SER A 139 14.35 -5.93 -12.14
CA SER A 139 14.01 -4.96 -11.11
C SER A 139 12.83 -5.43 -10.25
N MET A 140 12.82 -5.04 -8.98
CA MET A 140 11.66 -5.18 -8.10
C MET A 140 10.93 -3.85 -8.02
N VAL A 141 9.61 -3.85 -8.19
CA VAL A 141 8.79 -2.66 -8.04
C VAL A 141 7.94 -2.81 -6.78
N ARG A 142 8.12 -1.91 -5.83
CA ARG A 142 7.35 -1.87 -4.58
C ARG A 142 6.37 -0.71 -4.62
N LEU A 143 5.08 -1.00 -4.69
CA LEU A 143 4.02 -0.09 -4.34
C LEU A 143 3.92 0.03 -2.82
N ARG A 144 3.77 1.26 -2.35
CA ARG A 144 3.32 1.58 -1.01
C ARG A 144 2.23 2.64 -1.09
N LEU A 145 1.05 2.31 -0.60
CA LEU A 145 -0.04 3.24 -0.36
C LEU A 145 -0.04 3.58 1.12
N THR A 146 -0.04 4.86 1.44
CA THR A 146 -0.15 5.36 2.81
C THR A 146 -1.24 6.41 2.84
N SER A 147 -2.11 6.42 3.84
CA SER A 147 -3.06 7.52 4.01
C SER A 147 -2.28 8.85 4.04
N ALA A 148 -2.65 9.78 3.18
CA ALA A 148 -2.15 11.15 3.26
C ALA A 148 -2.84 11.75 4.49
N GLY A 149 -2.18 11.66 5.65
CA GLY A 149 -2.72 12.20 6.91
C GLY A 149 -3.14 13.65 6.73
N GLU A 150 -4.33 13.97 7.23
CA GLU A 150 -4.82 15.35 7.39
C GLU A 150 -3.91 16.16 8.31
#